data_AF-A0A9E2FZS2-F1
#
_entry.id   AF-A0A9E2FZS2-F1
#
_cell.length_a   1.000
_cell.length_b   1.000
_cell.length_c   1.000
_cell.angle_alpha   90.00
_cell.angle_beta   90.00
_cell.angle_gamma   90.00
#
_symmetry.space_group_name_H-M   'P 1'
#
loop_
_entity.id
_entity.type
_entity.pdbx_description
1 polymer ?
#
loop_
_entity_poly.entity_id
_entity_poly.type
_entity_poly.pdbx_seq_one_letter_code
_entity_poly.pdbx_strand_id
1 'polypeptide(L)'
;MIKNQEYDRAIDKLSTKLRTGKADEKKVAYLNQAFHTANQLDHDRIMLLRSSGEPDIWMEVYKHFQRIYNRQQTVKTLPETVRQQINFKALPIEDDMGFAKSNAQEYLYASAEKLLQTNKRADARKAYDQLIQLSHLGSPYRDMDLLMRKAVVSGTNQVIIVFENQSQKPLPEDFEMHLLAFNLSDLEFVQYDFKPNPEKTYDYRITIRLTDIVSTPERVESRTYSDKAQIESGTKPKRDEDGHIMLDSTGKVIEVPDYKTIEALVKETRLAKSLTIKGAVDYTNLATNRRELTTPIATTIDFNHAFAQVNGDLKAISPETNRLMQQRPLPFPTDWMMVKDAAQPLTEMIRNIIWKEKAIVNKTE
;
A
#
# COMPACT_ATOMS: atom_id res chain seq x y z
N MET A 1 -27.50 14.88 6.95
CA MET A 1 -27.43 13.41 6.91
C MET A 1 -27.00 12.76 8.23
N ILE A 2 -26.09 13.36 9.02
CA ILE A 2 -25.62 12.81 10.31
C ILE A 2 -26.78 12.55 11.29
N LYS A 3 -27.74 13.48 11.43
CA LYS A 3 -28.90 13.33 12.33
C LYS A 3 -29.78 12.10 12.04
N ASN A 4 -30.11 11.81 10.77
CA ASN A 4 -30.94 10.62 10.44
C ASN A 4 -30.18 9.32 10.68
N GLN A 5 -28.88 9.28 10.42
CA GLN A 5 -28.06 8.09 10.73
C GLN A 5 -27.99 7.83 12.24
N GLU A 6 -27.96 8.88 13.06
CA GLU A 6 -28.02 8.76 14.51
C GLU A 6 -29.39 8.26 14.99
N TYR A 7 -30.49 8.76 14.42
CA TYR A 7 -31.83 8.24 14.71
C TYR A 7 -31.99 6.78 14.28
N ASP A 8 -31.52 6.40 13.09
CA ASP A 8 -31.57 5.02 12.59
C ASP A 8 -30.83 4.06 13.53
N ARG A 9 -29.59 4.41 13.91
CA ARG A 9 -28.81 3.65 14.90
C ARG A 9 -29.50 3.56 16.25
N ALA A 10 -30.14 4.65 16.71
CA ALA A 10 -30.87 4.67 17.96
C ALA A 10 -32.10 3.75 17.91
N ILE A 11 -32.88 3.80 16.82
CA ILE A 11 -34.05 2.95 16.57
C ILE A 11 -33.64 1.49 16.59
N ASP A 12 -32.60 1.11 15.87
CA ASP A 12 -32.13 -0.28 15.82
C ASP A 12 -31.70 -0.77 17.22
N LYS A 13 -30.84 0.00 17.90
CA LYS A 13 -30.34 -0.34 19.23
C LYS A 13 -31.44 -0.43 20.28
N LEU A 14 -32.40 0.50 20.27
CA LEU A 14 -33.54 0.49 21.20
C LEU A 14 -34.46 -0.67 20.88
N SER A 15 -34.71 -0.95 19.60
CA SER A 15 -35.57 -2.04 19.15
C SER A 15 -35.00 -3.40 19.57
N THR A 16 -33.69 -3.64 19.42
CA THR A 16 -33.05 -4.88 19.91
C THR A 16 -33.27 -5.09 21.42
N LYS A 17 -33.14 -4.04 22.22
CA LYS A 17 -33.34 -4.11 23.68
C LYS A 17 -34.81 -4.32 24.07
N LEU A 18 -35.73 -3.73 23.32
CA LEU A 18 -37.17 -3.83 23.56
C LEU A 18 -37.77 -5.14 23.05
N ARG A 19 -37.07 -5.90 22.19
CA ARG A 19 -37.49 -7.27 21.80
C ARG A 19 -37.34 -8.30 22.92
N THR A 20 -36.32 -8.18 23.76
CA THR A 20 -35.91 -9.23 24.72
C THR A 20 -36.27 -8.93 26.17
N GLY A 21 -36.79 -7.73 26.48
CA GLY A 21 -37.01 -7.28 27.85
C GLY A 21 -38.43 -6.79 28.13
N LYS A 22 -38.71 -6.54 29.42
CA LYS A 22 -39.92 -5.80 29.85
C LYS A 22 -39.87 -4.38 29.29
N ALA A 23 -41.02 -3.87 28.82
CA ALA A 23 -41.17 -2.53 28.27
C ALA A 23 -40.72 -1.45 29.29
N ASP A 24 -39.52 -0.92 29.10
CA ASP A 24 -38.98 0.20 29.88
C ASP A 24 -39.52 1.50 29.28
N GLU A 25 -40.39 2.19 30.03
CA GLU A 25 -41.10 3.40 29.58
C GLU A 25 -40.16 4.46 29.00
N LYS A 26 -38.96 4.66 29.59
CA LYS A 26 -38.00 5.65 29.08
C LYS A 26 -37.47 5.25 27.71
N LYS A 27 -37.16 3.96 27.52
CA LYS A 27 -36.68 3.46 26.22
C LYS A 27 -37.76 3.52 25.16
N VAL A 28 -39.01 3.24 25.53
CA VAL A 28 -40.16 3.34 24.63
C VAL A 28 -40.39 4.79 24.22
N ALA A 29 -40.32 5.75 25.15
CA ALA A 29 -40.43 7.17 24.86
C ALA A 29 -39.34 7.67 23.90
N TYR A 30 -38.07 7.27 24.12
CA TYR A 30 -36.98 7.62 23.21
C TYR A 30 -37.14 6.98 21.82
N LEU A 31 -37.58 5.72 21.76
CA LEU A 31 -37.87 5.05 20.49
C LEU A 31 -38.99 5.78 19.73
N ASN A 32 -40.07 6.15 20.42
CA ASN A 32 -41.19 6.90 19.86
C ASN A 32 -40.71 8.21 19.23
N GLN A 33 -39.95 9.01 19.99
CA GLN A 33 -39.41 10.28 19.50
C GLN A 33 -38.51 10.07 18.29
N ALA A 34 -37.56 9.13 18.36
CA ALA A 34 -36.61 8.87 17.27
C ALA A 34 -37.31 8.39 16.00
N PHE A 35 -38.25 7.44 16.12
CA PHE A 35 -38.99 6.87 14.99
C PHE A 35 -39.84 7.93 14.27
N HIS A 36 -40.66 8.68 14.99
CA HIS A 36 -41.53 9.69 14.39
C HIS A 36 -40.73 10.87 13.81
N THR A 37 -39.70 11.34 14.53
CA THR A 37 -38.84 12.43 14.04
C THR A 37 -38.12 12.03 12.75
N ALA A 38 -37.51 10.83 12.70
CA ALA A 38 -36.78 10.38 11.52
C ALA A 38 -37.70 10.16 10.31
N ASN A 39 -38.89 9.61 10.52
CA ASN A 39 -39.89 9.44 9.46
C ASN A 39 -40.42 10.78 8.95
N GLN A 40 -40.67 11.75 9.84
CA GLN A 40 -41.08 13.09 9.43
C GLN A 40 -39.99 13.77 8.58
N LEU A 41 -38.74 13.71 9.01
CA LEU A 41 -37.62 14.30 8.26
C LEU A 41 -37.45 13.67 6.87
N ASP A 42 -37.59 12.35 6.75
CA ASP A 42 -37.51 11.70 5.44
C ASP A 42 -38.74 12.00 4.58
N HIS A 43 -39.94 12.10 5.17
CA HIS A 43 -41.16 12.49 4.47
C HIS A 43 -41.07 13.94 3.94
N ASP A 44 -40.69 14.89 4.78
CA ASP A 44 -40.52 16.30 4.41
C ASP A 44 -39.50 16.44 3.27
N ARG A 45 -38.42 15.65 3.33
CA ARG A 45 -37.41 15.63 2.26
C ARG A 45 -37.95 15.04 0.96
N ILE A 46 -38.74 13.97 1.00
CA ILE A 46 -39.43 13.43 -0.18
C ILE A 46 -40.35 14.50 -0.80
N MET A 47 -41.13 15.21 0.02
CA MET A 47 -42.04 16.25 -0.45
C MET A 47 -41.29 17.42 -1.10
N LEU A 48 -40.18 17.85 -0.49
CA LEU A 48 -39.32 18.89 -1.04
C LEU A 48 -38.65 18.48 -2.36
N LEU A 49 -38.22 17.22 -2.48
CA LEU A 49 -37.64 16.71 -3.73
C LEU A 49 -38.70 16.63 -4.82
N ARG A 50 -39.89 16.10 -4.51
CA ARG A 50 -40.99 16.00 -5.49
C ARG A 50 -41.48 17.37 -5.96
N SER A 51 -41.35 18.42 -5.14
CA SER A 51 -41.76 19.77 -5.53
C SER A 51 -40.75 20.50 -6.43
N SER A 52 -39.50 20.03 -6.54
CA SER A 52 -38.52 20.65 -7.45
C SER A 52 -38.83 20.38 -8.93
N GLY A 53 -39.46 19.24 -9.23
CA GLY A 53 -39.73 18.82 -10.60
C GLY A 53 -38.51 18.29 -11.38
N GLU A 54 -37.35 18.20 -10.73
CA GLU A 54 -36.11 17.75 -11.37
C GLU A 54 -36.13 16.22 -11.60
N PRO A 55 -35.66 15.72 -12.76
CA PRO A 55 -35.72 14.30 -13.08
C PRO A 55 -34.70 13.45 -12.30
N ASP A 56 -33.68 14.06 -11.67
CA ASP A 56 -32.59 13.35 -11.00
C ASP A 56 -32.87 13.01 -9.51
N ILE A 57 -34.01 13.46 -9.00
CA ILE A 57 -34.41 13.30 -7.59
C ILE A 57 -34.69 11.85 -7.19
N TRP A 58 -35.06 11.00 -8.16
CA TRP A 58 -35.74 9.74 -7.87
C TRP A 58 -34.88 8.75 -7.07
N MET A 59 -33.56 8.78 -7.26
CA MET A 59 -32.63 7.95 -6.48
C MET A 59 -32.60 8.38 -5.01
N GLU A 60 -32.63 9.68 -4.73
CA GLU A 60 -32.69 10.19 -3.35
C GLU A 60 -34.05 9.88 -2.72
N VAL A 61 -35.15 10.10 -3.46
CA VAL A 61 -36.52 9.75 -3.05
C VAL A 61 -36.62 8.26 -2.69
N TYR A 62 -36.12 7.37 -3.55
CA TYR A 62 -36.08 5.94 -3.29
C TYR A 62 -35.31 5.61 -1.99
N LYS A 63 -34.13 6.21 -1.78
CA LYS A 63 -33.34 6.02 -0.54
C LYS A 63 -34.08 6.50 0.72
N HIS A 64 -34.91 7.55 0.64
CA HIS A 64 -35.75 7.98 1.76
C HIS A 64 -36.88 6.98 2.02
N PHE A 65 -37.57 6.52 0.98
CA PHE A 65 -38.60 5.47 1.14
C PHE A 65 -38.00 4.19 1.71
N GLN A 66 -36.84 3.75 1.25
CA GLN A 66 -36.16 2.56 1.76
C GLN A 66 -35.82 2.69 3.26
N ARG A 67 -35.40 3.88 3.72
CA ARG A 67 -35.16 4.14 5.15
C ARG A 67 -36.43 4.07 5.97
N ILE A 68 -37.51 4.71 5.52
CA ILE A 68 -38.82 4.63 6.19
C ILE A 68 -39.26 3.16 6.25
N TYR A 69 -39.20 2.44 5.13
CA TYR A 69 -39.54 1.02 5.05
C TYR A 69 -38.74 0.19 6.05
N ASN A 70 -37.42 0.34 6.09
CA ASN A 70 -36.55 -0.39 7.01
C ASN A 70 -36.91 -0.13 8.47
N ARG A 71 -37.16 1.13 8.86
CA ARG A 71 -37.61 1.45 10.23
C ARG A 71 -38.94 0.79 10.55
N GLN A 72 -39.89 0.80 9.61
CA GLN A 72 -41.17 0.12 9.79
C GLN A 72 -40.98 -1.38 10.01
N GLN A 73 -40.12 -2.04 9.23
CA GLN A 73 -39.82 -3.47 9.43
C GLN A 73 -39.16 -3.73 10.79
N THR A 74 -38.23 -2.87 11.21
CA THR A 74 -37.61 -2.96 12.54
C THR A 74 -38.67 -2.86 13.65
N VAL A 75 -39.53 -1.86 13.62
CA VAL A 75 -40.57 -1.64 14.64
C VAL A 75 -41.68 -2.68 14.59
N LYS A 76 -42.03 -3.20 13.40
CA LYS A 76 -43.05 -4.24 13.22
C LYS A 76 -42.73 -5.52 13.98
N THR A 77 -41.45 -5.82 14.23
CA THR A 77 -41.02 -6.99 15.01
C THR A 77 -41.16 -6.83 16.53
N LEU A 78 -41.47 -5.64 17.04
CA LEU A 78 -41.58 -5.39 18.49
C LEU A 78 -42.86 -5.99 19.09
N PRO A 79 -42.89 -6.25 20.42
CA PRO A 79 -44.10 -6.68 21.10
C PRO A 79 -45.27 -5.72 20.89
N GLU A 80 -46.50 -6.25 20.83
CA GLU A 80 -47.71 -5.45 20.58
C GLU A 80 -47.88 -4.30 21.58
N THR A 81 -47.57 -4.53 22.85
CA THR A 81 -47.63 -3.51 23.91
C THR A 81 -46.73 -2.30 23.61
N VAL A 82 -45.53 -2.53 23.10
CA VAL A 82 -44.60 -1.47 22.71
C VAL A 82 -45.09 -0.75 21.45
N ARG A 83 -45.60 -1.49 20.45
CA ARG A 83 -46.15 -0.90 19.22
C ARG A 83 -47.33 0.03 19.51
N GLN A 84 -48.20 -0.34 20.44
CA GLN A 84 -49.32 0.50 20.89
C GLN A 84 -48.84 1.76 21.60
N GLN A 85 -47.86 1.66 22.51
CA GLN A 85 -47.32 2.81 23.25
C GLN A 85 -46.68 3.87 22.35
N ILE A 86 -46.08 3.47 21.22
CA ILE A 86 -45.50 4.41 20.25
C ILE A 86 -46.49 4.82 19.14
N ASN A 87 -47.75 4.41 19.25
CA ASN A 87 -48.78 4.64 18.22
C ASN A 87 -48.35 4.19 16.82
N PHE A 88 -47.68 3.03 16.72
CA PHE A 88 -47.20 2.54 15.44
C PHE A 88 -48.38 2.19 14.51
N LYS A 89 -48.37 2.81 13.33
CA LYS A 89 -49.27 2.49 12.22
C LYS A 89 -48.42 2.25 10.99
N ALA A 90 -48.59 1.10 10.35
CA ALA A 90 -47.91 0.80 9.11
C ALA A 90 -48.42 1.73 8.00
N LEU A 91 -47.50 2.44 7.36
CA LEU A 91 -47.72 3.27 6.20
C LEU A 91 -47.55 2.40 4.94
N PRO A 92 -48.54 2.39 4.02
CA PRO A 92 -48.46 1.64 2.76
C PRO A 92 -47.59 2.41 1.75
N ILE A 93 -46.27 2.26 1.85
CA ILE A 93 -45.29 3.02 1.04
C ILE A 93 -44.64 2.16 -0.05
N GLU A 94 -44.98 0.89 -0.12
CA GLU A 94 -44.35 -0.08 -1.02
C GLU A 94 -44.53 0.30 -2.50
N ASP A 95 -45.73 0.74 -2.89
CA ASP A 95 -46.03 1.18 -4.25
C ASP A 95 -45.28 2.47 -4.61
N ASP A 96 -45.28 3.45 -3.70
CA ASP A 96 -44.53 4.71 -3.84
C ASP A 96 -43.01 4.46 -3.96
N MET A 97 -42.50 3.52 -3.16
CA MET A 97 -41.10 3.11 -3.18
C MET A 97 -40.77 2.39 -4.49
N GLY A 98 -41.65 1.51 -4.97
CA GLY A 98 -41.53 0.84 -6.26
C GLY A 98 -41.53 1.83 -7.42
N PHE A 99 -42.42 2.83 -7.39
CA PHE A 99 -42.45 3.91 -8.37
C PHE A 99 -41.16 4.74 -8.35
N ALA A 100 -40.69 5.16 -7.17
CA ALA A 100 -39.44 5.90 -7.05
C ALA A 100 -38.24 5.10 -7.56
N LYS A 101 -38.21 3.80 -7.29
CA LYS A 101 -37.19 2.88 -7.79
C LYS A 101 -37.17 2.82 -9.32
N SER A 102 -38.32 2.57 -9.94
CA SER A 102 -38.43 2.47 -11.41
C SER A 102 -38.01 3.77 -12.10
N ASN A 103 -38.43 4.92 -11.58
CA ASN A 103 -38.01 6.22 -12.12
C ASN A 103 -36.51 6.49 -11.92
N ALA A 104 -35.94 6.07 -10.77
CA ALA A 104 -34.50 6.17 -10.55
C ALA A 104 -33.73 5.31 -11.55
N GLN A 105 -34.20 4.09 -11.82
CA GLN A 105 -33.58 3.20 -12.80
C GLN A 105 -33.61 3.80 -14.21
N GLU A 106 -34.77 4.29 -14.66
CA GLU A 106 -34.92 4.91 -15.98
C GLU A 106 -34.05 6.16 -16.11
N TYR A 107 -34.05 7.02 -15.09
CA TYR A 107 -33.24 8.24 -15.10
C TYR A 107 -31.74 7.93 -15.14
N LEU A 108 -31.23 7.06 -14.26
CA LEU A 108 -29.81 6.72 -14.20
C LEU A 108 -29.34 6.11 -15.53
N TYR A 109 -30.15 5.22 -16.11
CA TYR A 109 -29.86 4.62 -17.40
C TYR A 109 -29.82 5.66 -18.53
N ALA A 110 -30.88 6.46 -18.69
CA ALA A 110 -30.98 7.47 -19.75
C ALA A 110 -29.92 8.57 -19.61
N SER A 111 -29.60 8.97 -18.37
CA SER A 111 -28.54 9.92 -18.06
C SER A 111 -27.17 9.36 -18.45
N ALA A 112 -26.88 8.10 -18.10
CA ALA A 112 -25.63 7.44 -18.46
C ALA A 112 -25.47 7.32 -19.98
N GLU A 113 -26.52 6.92 -20.71
CA GLU A 113 -26.48 6.90 -22.18
C GLU A 113 -26.16 8.26 -22.77
N LYS A 114 -26.83 9.33 -22.29
CA LYS A 114 -26.60 10.69 -22.75
C LYS A 114 -25.19 11.17 -22.47
N LEU A 115 -24.65 10.88 -21.28
CA LEU A 115 -23.27 11.21 -20.92
C LEU A 115 -22.27 10.47 -21.82
N LEU A 116 -22.53 9.20 -22.17
CA LEU A 116 -21.69 8.43 -23.09
C LEU A 116 -21.75 8.89 -24.56
N GLN A 117 -22.63 9.82 -24.90
CA GLN A 117 -22.70 10.43 -26.22
C GLN A 117 -21.90 11.74 -26.33
N THR A 118 -21.43 12.32 -25.22
CA THR A 118 -20.74 13.62 -25.24
C THR A 118 -19.27 13.53 -25.67
N ASN A 119 -18.72 12.31 -25.77
CA ASN A 119 -17.30 12.02 -26.01
C ASN A 119 -16.34 12.68 -24.99
N LYS A 120 -16.83 13.11 -23.83
CA LYS A 120 -15.99 13.67 -22.75
C LYS A 120 -15.64 12.60 -21.74
N ARG A 121 -14.37 12.53 -21.34
CA ARG A 121 -13.90 11.54 -20.34
C ARG A 121 -14.58 11.72 -18.99
N ALA A 122 -14.74 12.97 -18.53
CA ALA A 122 -15.43 13.26 -17.27
C ALA A 122 -16.87 12.73 -17.27
N ASP A 123 -17.58 12.91 -18.38
CA ASP A 123 -18.95 12.43 -18.53
C ASP A 123 -19.01 10.90 -18.58
N ALA A 124 -18.06 10.24 -19.26
CA ALA A 124 -17.97 8.79 -19.28
C ALA A 124 -17.75 8.19 -17.87
N ARG A 125 -16.90 8.81 -17.05
CA ARG A 125 -16.69 8.38 -15.65
C ARG A 125 -17.95 8.59 -14.81
N LYS A 126 -18.61 9.74 -14.97
CA LYS A 126 -19.89 10.01 -14.31
C LYS A 126 -20.99 9.01 -14.75
N ALA A 127 -21.01 8.62 -16.02
CA ALA A 127 -21.92 7.59 -16.53
C ALA A 127 -21.64 6.24 -15.86
N TYR A 128 -20.37 5.86 -15.73
CA TYR A 128 -19.98 4.64 -15.01
C TYR A 128 -20.46 4.66 -13.56
N ASP A 129 -20.28 5.77 -12.83
CA ASP A 129 -20.77 5.92 -11.46
C ASP A 129 -22.30 5.78 -11.37
N GLN A 130 -23.03 6.33 -12.33
CA GLN A 130 -24.49 6.17 -12.42
C GLN A 130 -24.90 4.72 -12.70
N LEU A 131 -24.17 4.01 -13.54
CA LEU A 131 -24.41 2.60 -13.85
C LEU A 131 -24.09 1.69 -12.65
N ILE A 132 -23.08 2.02 -11.85
CA ILE A 132 -22.85 1.35 -10.55
C ILE A 132 -24.04 1.60 -9.61
N GLN A 133 -24.55 2.83 -9.53
CA GLN A 133 -25.73 3.10 -8.71
C GLN A 133 -26.96 2.32 -9.20
N LEU A 134 -27.12 2.19 -10.52
CA LEU A 134 -28.18 1.41 -11.14
C LEU A 134 -28.06 -0.08 -10.82
N SER A 135 -26.86 -0.65 -10.84
CA SER A 135 -26.63 -2.07 -10.55
C SER A 135 -27.02 -2.45 -9.11
N HIS A 136 -26.89 -1.52 -8.16
CA HIS A 136 -27.34 -1.71 -6.78
C HIS A 136 -28.88 -1.70 -6.62
N LEU A 137 -29.63 -1.27 -7.65
CA LEU A 137 -31.09 -1.26 -7.60
C LEU A 137 -31.73 -2.63 -7.94
N GLY A 138 -30.98 -3.65 -8.34
CA GLY A 138 -31.51 -5.02 -8.45
C GLY A 138 -31.12 -5.77 -9.72
N SER A 139 -32.06 -6.55 -10.27
CA SER A 139 -31.86 -7.42 -11.43
C SER A 139 -31.22 -6.74 -12.65
N PRO A 140 -30.60 -7.50 -13.58
CA PRO A 140 -29.99 -6.96 -14.79
C PRO A 140 -30.92 -5.98 -15.50
N TYR A 141 -30.43 -4.77 -15.76
CA TYR A 141 -31.21 -3.71 -16.37
C TYR A 141 -30.72 -3.47 -17.80
N ARG A 142 -31.54 -3.86 -18.79
CA ARG A 142 -31.25 -3.68 -20.23
C ARG A 142 -29.83 -4.16 -20.58
N ASP A 143 -29.04 -3.33 -21.25
CA ASP A 143 -27.67 -3.54 -21.69
C ASP A 143 -26.64 -2.80 -20.80
N MET A 144 -26.95 -2.59 -19.51
CA MET A 144 -26.10 -1.89 -18.55
C MET A 144 -24.63 -2.35 -18.57
N ASP A 145 -24.35 -3.66 -18.67
CA ASP A 145 -22.98 -4.19 -18.71
C ASP A 145 -22.19 -3.70 -19.93
N LEU A 146 -22.86 -3.53 -21.08
CA LEU A 146 -22.25 -2.98 -22.28
C LEU A 146 -21.93 -1.49 -22.10
N LEU A 147 -22.87 -0.73 -21.54
CA LEU A 147 -22.67 0.68 -21.23
C LEU A 147 -21.56 0.88 -20.20
N MET A 148 -21.44 0.01 -19.20
CA MET A 148 -20.35 0.05 -18.21
C MET A 148 -18.99 -0.17 -18.86
N ARG A 149 -18.86 -1.16 -19.75
CA ARG A 149 -17.61 -1.36 -20.52
C ARG A 149 -17.29 -0.16 -21.41
N LYS A 150 -18.29 0.39 -22.10
CA LYS A 150 -18.12 1.60 -22.92
C LYS A 150 -17.66 2.79 -22.08
N ALA A 151 -18.23 2.96 -20.89
CA ALA A 151 -17.88 4.02 -19.96
C ALA A 151 -16.44 3.89 -19.45
N VAL A 152 -16.00 2.67 -19.10
CA VAL A 152 -14.60 2.41 -18.73
C VAL A 152 -13.67 2.76 -19.88
N VAL A 153 -13.90 2.23 -21.08
CA VAL A 153 -13.05 2.51 -22.25
C VAL A 153 -12.99 4.01 -22.56
N SER A 154 -14.14 4.69 -22.56
CA SER A 154 -14.23 6.11 -22.90
C SER A 154 -13.70 7.04 -21.79
N GLY A 155 -13.74 6.60 -20.54
CA GLY A 155 -13.24 7.35 -19.39
C GLY A 155 -11.75 7.11 -19.08
N THR A 156 -11.14 6.10 -19.69
CA THR A 156 -9.76 5.68 -19.40
C THR A 156 -8.74 6.58 -20.10
N ASN A 157 -7.77 7.07 -19.33
CA ASN A 157 -6.58 7.71 -19.88
C ASN A 157 -5.57 6.64 -20.29
N GLN A 158 -5.02 6.78 -21.49
CA GLN A 158 -3.99 5.88 -22.00
C GLN A 158 -2.61 6.45 -21.69
N VAL A 159 -1.78 5.71 -20.97
CA VAL A 159 -0.47 6.15 -20.50
C VAL A 159 0.61 5.22 -21.05
N ILE A 160 1.59 5.78 -21.75
CA ILE A 160 2.78 5.05 -22.17
C ILE A 160 3.92 5.30 -21.18
N ILE A 161 4.54 4.23 -20.69
CA ILE A 161 5.77 4.29 -19.90
C ILE A 161 6.93 3.95 -20.82
N VAL A 162 7.93 4.83 -20.86
CA VAL A 162 9.14 4.65 -21.67
C VAL A 162 10.39 4.82 -20.83
N PHE A 163 11.45 4.12 -21.22
CA PHE A 163 12.77 4.21 -20.61
C PHE A 163 13.74 4.93 -21.55
N GLU A 164 14.55 5.83 -21.01
CA GLU A 164 15.62 6.50 -21.74
C GLU A 164 16.92 6.44 -20.94
N ASN A 165 17.96 5.84 -21.53
CA ASN A 165 19.30 5.89 -20.99
C ASN A 165 20.06 7.12 -21.52
N GLN A 166 20.16 8.16 -20.71
CA GLN A 166 20.92 9.39 -20.99
C GLN A 166 22.28 9.42 -20.27
N SER A 167 22.66 8.33 -19.58
CA SER A 167 23.91 8.26 -18.80
C SER A 167 25.18 8.08 -19.64
N GLN A 168 25.02 7.84 -20.95
CA GLN A 168 26.09 7.51 -21.90
C GLN A 168 26.87 6.21 -21.56
N LYS A 169 26.46 5.49 -20.50
CA LYS A 169 27.03 4.19 -20.13
C LYS A 169 26.21 3.05 -20.72
N PRO A 170 26.85 1.98 -21.21
CA PRO A 170 26.12 0.78 -21.65
C PRO A 170 25.41 0.12 -20.46
N LEU A 171 24.23 -0.42 -20.72
CA LEU A 171 23.41 -1.15 -19.76
C LEU A 171 23.28 -2.61 -20.17
N PRO A 172 23.01 -3.53 -19.23
CA PRO A 172 22.59 -4.89 -19.54
C PRO A 172 21.41 -4.94 -20.51
N GLU A 173 21.43 -5.90 -21.45
CA GLU A 173 20.38 -6.06 -22.46
C GLU A 173 18.99 -6.28 -21.84
N ASP A 174 18.96 -6.92 -20.66
CA ASP A 174 17.76 -7.22 -19.88
C ASP A 174 17.40 -6.11 -18.87
N PHE A 175 18.19 -5.04 -18.77
CA PHE A 175 18.02 -4.01 -17.74
C PHE A 175 16.68 -3.29 -17.86
N GLU A 176 16.32 -2.83 -19.06
CA GLU A 176 15.05 -2.14 -19.30
C GLU A 176 13.86 -3.06 -18.97
N MET A 177 13.92 -4.32 -19.39
CA MET A 177 12.88 -5.30 -19.10
C MET A 177 12.69 -5.49 -17.59
N HIS A 178 13.78 -5.62 -16.82
CA HIS A 178 13.72 -5.73 -15.37
C HIS A 178 13.25 -4.42 -14.70
N LEU A 179 13.64 -3.27 -15.25
CA LEU A 179 13.22 -1.97 -14.74
C LEU A 179 11.71 -1.75 -14.87
N LEU A 180 11.14 -2.22 -15.99
CA LEU A 180 9.72 -2.11 -16.32
C LEU A 180 8.89 -3.32 -15.86
N ALA A 181 9.51 -4.29 -15.16
CA ALA A 181 8.85 -5.49 -14.66
C ALA A 181 8.01 -5.21 -13.38
N PHE A 182 7.06 -4.29 -13.48
CA PHE A 182 6.10 -4.01 -12.41
C PHE A 182 4.68 -3.88 -12.95
N ASN A 183 3.70 -4.18 -12.10
CA ASN A 183 2.29 -4.04 -12.41
C ASN A 183 1.72 -2.79 -11.70
N LEU A 184 0.79 -2.09 -12.37
CA LEU A 184 0.08 -0.89 -11.89
C LEU A 184 -1.44 -1.07 -11.88
N SER A 185 -1.91 -2.32 -11.82
CA SER A 185 -3.29 -2.76 -12.10
C SER A 185 -4.41 -2.29 -11.15
N ASP A 186 -4.19 -1.32 -10.29
CA ASP A 186 -5.15 -0.94 -9.25
C ASP A 186 -5.79 0.44 -9.47
N LEU A 187 -5.68 0.99 -10.68
CA LEU A 187 -6.23 2.31 -11.00
C LEU A 187 -7.44 2.24 -11.92
N GLU A 188 -8.58 2.66 -11.39
CA GLU A 188 -9.75 2.94 -12.21
C GLU A 188 -9.43 4.06 -13.21
N PHE A 189 -9.81 3.83 -14.47
CA PHE A 189 -9.69 4.77 -15.58
C PHE A 189 -8.27 5.19 -15.98
N VAL A 190 -7.25 4.37 -15.68
CA VAL A 190 -5.90 4.55 -16.23
C VAL A 190 -5.38 3.22 -16.75
N GLN A 191 -4.93 3.21 -18.00
CA GLN A 191 -4.30 2.06 -18.61
C GLN A 191 -2.83 2.38 -18.92
N TYR A 192 -1.94 1.54 -18.42
CA TYR A 192 -0.50 1.65 -18.66
C TYR A 192 -0.06 0.64 -19.70
N ASP A 193 0.66 1.11 -20.71
CA ASP A 193 1.41 0.28 -21.63
C ASP A 193 2.92 0.54 -21.44
N PHE A 194 3.73 -0.49 -21.63
CA PHE A 194 5.21 -0.40 -21.62
C PHE A 194 5.82 -0.50 -23.02
N LYS A 195 4.96 -0.74 -24.02
CA LYS A 195 5.33 -0.80 -25.44
C LYS A 195 4.33 0.04 -26.22
N PRO A 196 4.78 0.93 -27.13
CA PRO A 196 3.87 1.71 -27.96
C PRO A 196 2.96 0.79 -28.77
N ASN A 197 1.65 1.03 -28.69
CA ASN A 197 0.66 0.42 -29.58
C ASN A 197 0.23 1.44 -30.65
N PRO A 198 0.48 1.18 -31.95
CA PRO A 198 0.13 2.12 -33.02
C PRO A 198 -1.38 2.34 -33.18
N GLU A 199 -2.22 1.45 -32.65
CA GLU A 199 -3.68 1.56 -32.69
C GLU A 199 -4.22 2.44 -31.54
N LYS A 200 -3.37 2.86 -30.60
CA LYS A 200 -3.76 3.68 -29.44
C LYS A 200 -3.19 5.09 -29.54
N THR A 201 -4.02 6.06 -29.16
CA THR A 201 -3.55 7.42 -28.86
C THR A 201 -3.30 7.52 -27.36
N TYR A 202 -2.09 7.93 -26.97
CA TYR A 202 -1.71 8.12 -25.57
C TYR A 202 -1.99 9.56 -25.11
N ASP A 203 -2.54 9.70 -23.92
CA ASP A 203 -2.83 10.98 -23.26
C ASP A 203 -1.64 11.49 -22.47
N TYR A 204 -0.91 10.57 -21.84
CA TYR A 204 0.25 10.88 -21.03
C TYR A 204 1.44 9.98 -21.40
N ARG A 205 2.64 10.52 -21.23
CA ARG A 205 3.89 9.77 -21.26
C ARG A 205 4.58 9.90 -19.91
N ILE A 206 4.96 8.76 -19.35
CA ILE A 206 5.88 8.69 -18.21
C ILE A 206 7.24 8.28 -18.75
N THR A 207 8.23 9.17 -18.68
CA THR A 207 9.60 8.89 -19.11
C THR A 207 10.48 8.65 -17.90
N ILE A 208 11.04 7.44 -17.79
CA ILE A 208 12.07 7.10 -16.81
C ILE A 208 13.42 7.38 -17.46
N ARG A 209 14.12 8.43 -17.01
CA ARG A 209 15.41 8.84 -17.56
C ARG A 209 16.53 8.54 -16.59
N LEU A 210 17.55 7.81 -17.02
CA LEU A 210 18.81 7.71 -16.27
C LEU A 210 19.79 8.74 -16.79
N THR A 211 20.30 9.59 -15.91
CA THR A 211 21.21 10.69 -16.27
C THR A 211 22.65 10.38 -15.94
N ASP A 212 22.91 9.63 -14.86
CA ASP A 212 24.27 9.37 -14.40
C ASP A 212 24.38 7.98 -13.79
N ILE A 213 25.50 7.32 -14.06
CA ILE A 213 25.91 6.07 -13.40
C ILE A 213 27.37 6.27 -12.97
N VAL A 214 27.61 6.44 -11.68
CA VAL A 214 28.93 6.82 -11.15
C VAL A 214 29.39 5.77 -10.15
N SER A 215 30.54 5.17 -10.41
CA SER A 215 31.22 4.26 -9.50
C SER A 215 32.32 5.00 -8.73
N THR A 216 32.52 4.63 -7.47
CA THR A 216 33.68 5.09 -6.70
C THR A 216 34.92 4.27 -7.08
N PRO A 217 36.13 4.83 -6.92
CA PRO A 217 37.35 4.05 -7.02
C PRO A 217 37.36 2.90 -6.01
N GLU A 218 37.96 1.78 -6.40
CA GLU A 218 38.15 0.61 -5.55
C GLU A 218 39.06 0.96 -4.36
N ARG A 219 38.54 0.83 -3.14
CA ARG A 219 39.28 1.10 -1.91
C ARG A 219 39.68 -0.18 -1.23
N VAL A 220 40.97 -0.30 -0.95
CA VAL A 220 41.57 -1.39 -0.17
C VAL A 220 42.24 -0.80 1.05
N GLU A 221 41.75 -1.19 2.23
CA GLU A 221 42.38 -0.85 3.50
C GLU A 221 42.93 -2.14 4.12
N SER A 222 44.19 -2.12 4.55
CA SER A 222 44.78 -3.24 5.27
C SER A 222 45.37 -2.77 6.58
N ARG A 223 45.08 -3.53 7.64
CA ARG A 223 45.68 -3.32 8.97
C ARG A 223 46.21 -4.64 9.49
N THR A 224 47.31 -4.54 10.24
CA THR A 224 47.94 -5.68 10.91
C THR A 224 47.87 -5.48 12.41
N TYR A 225 47.42 -6.50 13.14
CA TYR A 225 47.36 -6.50 14.59
C TYR A 225 47.68 -7.89 15.15
N SER A 226 47.89 -8.00 16.46
CA SER A 226 48.16 -9.27 17.13
C SER A 226 47.02 -9.59 18.08
N ASP A 227 46.43 -10.77 17.90
CA ASP A 227 45.52 -11.37 18.87
C ASP A 227 46.32 -12.22 19.85
N LYS A 228 45.99 -12.14 21.14
CA LYS A 228 46.68 -12.86 22.22
C LYS A 228 45.67 -13.52 23.15
N ALA A 229 45.97 -14.74 23.57
CA ALA A 229 45.21 -15.44 24.60
C ALA A 229 46.16 -16.11 25.60
N GLN A 230 45.70 -16.28 26.83
CA GLN A 230 46.36 -17.13 27.81
C GLN A 230 45.70 -18.50 27.80
N ILE A 231 46.50 -19.53 27.55
CA ILE A 231 46.06 -20.92 27.64
C ILE A 231 46.81 -21.62 28.75
N GLU A 232 46.15 -22.56 29.42
CA GLU A 232 46.80 -23.42 30.40
C GLU A 232 47.85 -24.30 29.70
N SER A 233 49.09 -24.19 30.15
CA SER A 233 50.28 -24.84 29.59
C SER A 233 50.83 -25.90 30.56
N GLY A 234 49.94 -26.50 31.35
CA GLY A 234 50.25 -27.47 32.40
C GLY A 234 50.13 -26.87 33.80
N THR A 235 50.76 -27.53 34.77
CA THR A 235 50.78 -27.10 36.17
C THR A 235 52.19 -26.70 36.59
N LYS A 236 52.28 -25.76 37.53
CA LYS A 236 53.53 -25.39 38.20
C LYS A 236 53.43 -25.54 39.71
N PRO A 237 54.54 -25.82 40.42
CA PRO A 237 54.55 -25.86 41.88
C PRO A 237 54.15 -24.51 42.47
N LYS A 238 53.19 -24.52 43.40
CA LYS A 238 52.83 -23.34 44.19
C LYS A 238 54.00 -23.00 45.12
N ARG A 239 54.37 -21.72 45.16
CA ARG A 239 55.42 -21.22 46.06
C ARG A 239 54.84 -20.30 47.14
N ASP A 240 55.44 -20.33 48.33
CA ASP A 240 55.14 -19.39 49.42
C ASP A 240 55.83 -18.02 49.19
N GLU A 241 55.63 -17.07 50.12
CA GLU A 241 56.17 -15.70 50.02
C GLU A 241 57.71 -15.66 49.98
N ASP A 242 58.36 -16.69 50.52
CA ASP A 242 59.82 -16.84 50.56
C ASP A 242 60.36 -17.61 49.34
N GLY A 243 59.48 -18.09 48.45
CA GLY A 243 59.83 -18.78 47.21
C GLY A 243 60.03 -20.29 47.34
N HIS A 244 59.70 -20.91 48.47
CA HIS A 244 59.76 -22.36 48.65
C HIS A 244 58.54 -23.07 48.08
N ILE A 245 58.72 -24.30 47.59
CA ILE A 245 57.63 -25.12 47.04
C ILE A 245 56.71 -25.58 48.18
N MET A 246 55.42 -25.31 48.05
CA MET A 246 54.41 -25.72 49.01
C MET A 246 54.03 -27.20 48.79
N LEU A 247 53.98 -27.95 49.90
CA LEU A 247 53.50 -29.33 49.94
C LEU A 247 52.13 -29.38 50.64
N ASP A 248 51.29 -30.34 50.28
CA ASP A 248 50.02 -30.62 50.95
C ASP A 248 50.24 -31.37 52.28
N SER A 249 49.14 -31.65 53.00
CA SER A 249 49.18 -32.38 54.28
C SER A 249 49.70 -33.82 54.18
N THR A 250 49.93 -34.35 52.98
CA THR A 250 50.50 -35.67 52.70
C THR A 250 51.94 -35.62 52.17
N GLY A 251 52.52 -34.42 52.03
CA GLY A 251 53.88 -34.20 51.55
C GLY A 251 54.01 -34.16 50.02
N LYS A 252 52.89 -34.09 49.27
CA LYS A 252 52.90 -33.98 47.80
C LYS A 252 52.89 -32.50 47.38
N VAL A 253 53.57 -32.17 46.29
CA VAL A 253 53.63 -30.79 45.75
C VAL A 253 52.23 -30.29 45.39
N ILE A 254 51.89 -29.10 45.88
CA ILE A 254 50.66 -28.41 45.47
C ILE A 254 50.91 -27.79 44.09
N GLU A 255 50.18 -28.28 43.11
CA GLU A 255 50.22 -27.80 41.74
C GLU A 255 49.13 -26.75 41.49
N VAL A 256 49.50 -25.65 40.82
CA VAL A 256 48.57 -24.63 40.34
C VAL A 256 48.66 -24.53 38.81
N PRO A 257 47.57 -24.18 38.11
CA PRO A 257 47.60 -23.98 36.66
C PRO A 257 48.70 -22.99 36.26
N ASP A 258 49.49 -23.36 35.26
CA ASP A 258 50.44 -22.47 34.61
C ASP A 258 49.89 -22.01 33.27
N TYR A 259 50.07 -20.73 32.96
CA TYR A 259 49.49 -20.12 31.76
C TYR A 259 50.60 -19.66 30.84
N LYS A 260 50.50 -20.04 29.55
CA LYS A 260 51.34 -19.50 28.49
C LYS A 260 50.53 -18.53 27.64
N THR A 261 51.14 -17.42 27.27
CA THR A 261 50.57 -16.51 26.27
C THR A 261 50.84 -17.07 24.88
N ILE A 262 49.77 -17.34 24.14
CA ILE A 262 49.82 -17.63 22.72
C ILE A 262 49.42 -16.39 21.94
N GLU A 263 49.96 -16.24 20.74
CA GLU A 263 49.68 -15.09 19.87
C GLU A 263 49.48 -15.50 18.42
N ALA A 264 48.67 -14.72 17.71
CA ALA A 264 48.46 -14.81 16.29
C ALA A 264 48.56 -13.43 15.66
N LEU A 265 49.34 -13.31 14.59
CA LEU A 265 49.40 -12.13 13.76
C LEU A 265 48.24 -12.15 12.76
N VAL A 266 47.43 -11.11 12.79
CA VAL A 266 46.25 -10.97 11.95
C VAL A 266 46.48 -9.84 10.95
N LYS A 267 46.38 -10.16 9.67
CA LYS A 267 46.29 -9.17 8.59
C LYS A 267 44.86 -9.10 8.10
N GLU A 268 44.17 -8.05 8.49
CA GLU A 268 42.82 -7.76 8.01
C GLU A 268 42.89 -6.93 6.73
N THR A 269 42.02 -7.24 5.78
CA THR A 269 41.82 -6.49 4.54
C THR A 269 40.35 -6.15 4.39
N ARG A 270 40.04 -4.88 4.14
CA ARG A 270 38.70 -4.36 3.85
C ARG A 270 38.66 -3.80 2.44
N LEU A 271 37.64 -4.19 1.70
CA LEU A 271 37.36 -3.77 0.34
C LEU A 271 36.07 -2.95 0.35
N ALA A 272 36.09 -1.77 -0.27
CA ALA A 272 34.91 -0.94 -0.44
C ALA A 272 34.83 -0.38 -1.87
N LYS A 273 33.65 -0.46 -2.46
CA LYS A 273 33.30 0.15 -3.76
C LYS A 273 31.81 0.45 -3.76
N SER A 274 31.39 1.55 -4.37
CA SER A 274 29.98 1.94 -4.45
C SER A 274 29.64 2.35 -5.87
N LEU A 275 28.39 2.12 -6.29
CA LEU A 275 27.86 2.57 -7.57
C LEU A 275 26.55 3.31 -7.33
N THR A 276 26.46 4.55 -7.79
CA THR A 276 25.26 5.36 -7.71
C THR A 276 24.66 5.56 -9.10
N ILE A 277 23.38 5.25 -9.25
CA ILE A 277 22.57 5.56 -10.43
C ILE A 277 21.67 6.74 -10.09
N LYS A 278 21.64 7.77 -10.95
CA LYS A 278 20.76 8.94 -10.83
C LYS A 278 19.90 9.10 -12.08
N GLY A 279 18.73 9.69 -11.89
CA GLY A 279 17.79 9.93 -12.96
C GLY A 279 16.57 10.74 -12.51
N ALA A 280 15.52 10.68 -13.32
CA ALA A 280 14.22 11.21 -12.97
C ALA A 280 13.07 10.45 -13.64
N VAL A 281 11.88 10.56 -13.07
CA VAL A 281 10.60 10.15 -13.66
C VAL A 281 9.84 11.41 -14.07
N ASP A 282 9.62 11.58 -15.37
CA ASP A 282 8.92 12.73 -15.93
C ASP A 282 7.51 12.37 -16.39
N TYR A 283 6.53 13.18 -16.01
CA TYR A 283 5.13 13.07 -16.46
C TYR A 283 4.85 14.14 -17.49
N THR A 284 4.48 13.75 -18.69
CA THR A 284 4.18 14.66 -19.80
C THR A 284 2.74 14.46 -20.26
N ASN A 285 1.95 15.53 -20.29
CA ASN A 285 0.66 15.56 -20.96
C ASN A 285 0.92 15.71 -22.47
N LEU A 286 0.50 14.75 -23.28
CA LEU A 286 0.82 14.68 -24.70
C LEU A 286 -0.05 15.60 -25.55
N ALA A 287 -1.24 15.98 -25.08
CA ALA A 287 -2.11 16.94 -25.77
C ALA A 287 -1.52 18.36 -25.74
N THR A 288 -0.96 18.76 -24.60
CA THR A 288 -0.34 20.09 -24.41
C THR A 288 1.17 20.11 -24.61
N ASN A 289 1.79 18.92 -24.74
CA ASN A 289 3.23 18.71 -24.72
C ASN A 289 3.93 19.33 -23.49
N ARG A 290 3.22 19.42 -22.36
CA ARG A 290 3.71 20.02 -21.13
C ARG A 290 4.19 18.94 -20.16
N ARG A 291 5.35 19.17 -19.56
CA ARG A 291 5.80 18.39 -18.40
C ARG A 291 5.06 18.85 -17.15
N GLU A 292 4.27 17.95 -16.58
CA GLU A 292 3.43 18.18 -15.40
C GLU A 292 4.21 17.98 -14.09
N LEU A 293 5.12 17.00 -14.05
CA LEU A 293 5.95 16.70 -12.89
C LEU A 293 7.28 16.07 -13.32
N THR A 294 8.34 16.36 -12.57
CA THR A 294 9.61 15.65 -12.58
C THR A 294 9.92 15.21 -11.16
N THR A 295 10.11 13.90 -10.95
CA THR A 295 10.52 13.33 -9.66
C THR A 295 11.93 12.76 -9.79
N PRO A 296 12.95 13.29 -9.09
CA PRO A 296 14.29 12.75 -9.15
C PRO A 296 14.34 11.36 -8.51
N ILE A 297 15.17 10.48 -9.07
CA ILE A 297 15.44 9.13 -8.55
C ILE A 297 16.95 8.95 -8.40
N ALA A 298 17.35 8.29 -7.31
CA ALA A 298 18.73 7.93 -7.09
C ALA A 298 18.82 6.65 -6.25
N THR A 299 19.67 5.73 -6.64
CA THR A 299 19.97 4.51 -5.88
C THR A 299 21.47 4.30 -5.80
N THR A 300 21.94 3.75 -4.68
CA THR A 300 23.35 3.40 -4.47
C THR A 300 23.46 1.94 -4.08
N ILE A 301 24.37 1.22 -4.74
CA ILE A 301 24.77 -0.14 -4.42
C ILE A 301 26.17 -0.08 -3.80
N ASP A 302 26.30 -0.63 -2.60
CA ASP A 302 27.55 -0.68 -1.85
C ASP A 302 28.09 -2.11 -1.82
N PHE A 303 29.34 -2.27 -2.27
CA PHE A 303 30.15 -3.46 -2.04
C PHE A 303 31.08 -3.20 -0.87
N ASN A 304 30.85 -3.90 0.24
CA ASN A 304 31.71 -3.91 1.41
C ASN A 304 32.08 -5.35 1.73
N HIS A 305 33.37 -5.67 1.69
CA HIS A 305 33.87 -7.01 2.00
C HIS A 305 35.08 -6.94 2.92
N ALA A 306 35.18 -7.85 3.88
CA ALA A 306 36.30 -7.90 4.80
C ALA A 306 36.73 -9.35 5.04
N PHE A 307 38.03 -9.58 5.06
CA PHE A 307 38.61 -10.89 5.36
C PHE A 307 39.93 -10.74 6.12
N ALA A 308 40.33 -11.80 6.83
CA ALA A 308 41.58 -11.83 7.58
C ALA A 308 42.45 -13.02 7.20
N GLN A 309 43.76 -12.78 7.13
CA GLN A 309 44.78 -13.81 7.07
C GLN A 309 45.45 -13.89 8.44
N VAL A 310 45.49 -15.09 9.02
CA VAL A 310 46.04 -15.32 10.36
C VAL A 310 47.29 -16.18 10.26
N ASN A 311 48.35 -15.78 10.95
CA ASN A 311 49.58 -16.54 11.12
C ASN A 311 49.94 -16.66 12.61
N GLY A 312 50.01 -17.88 13.14
CA GLY A 312 50.26 -18.14 14.56
C GLY A 312 49.27 -19.15 15.14
N ASP A 313 49.06 -19.13 16.45
CA ASP A 313 48.15 -20.07 17.12
C ASP A 313 46.69 -19.63 16.98
N LEU A 314 45.87 -20.40 16.26
CA LEU A 314 44.45 -20.11 16.04
C LEU A 314 43.63 -20.08 17.34
N LYS A 315 44.13 -20.65 18.45
CA LYS A 315 43.47 -20.52 19.76
C LYS A 315 43.64 -19.12 20.37
N ALA A 316 44.55 -18.29 19.82
CA ALA A 316 44.78 -16.93 20.28
C ALA A 316 43.80 -15.92 19.70
N ILE A 317 43.10 -16.25 18.61
CA ILE A 317 42.28 -15.30 17.84
C ILE A 317 40.99 -14.93 18.56
N SER A 318 40.59 -13.67 18.41
CA SER A 318 39.29 -13.19 18.89
C SER A 318 38.13 -13.78 18.07
N PRO A 319 36.89 -13.78 18.61
CA PRO A 319 35.70 -14.18 17.84
C PRO A 319 35.49 -13.35 16.57
N GLU A 320 35.86 -12.06 16.58
CA GLU A 320 35.80 -11.19 15.40
C GLU A 320 36.78 -11.63 14.31
N THR A 321 38.06 -11.83 14.68
CA THR A 321 39.08 -12.38 13.78
C THR A 321 38.66 -13.73 13.21
N ASN A 322 38.09 -14.61 14.03
CA ASN A 322 37.59 -15.90 13.56
C ASN A 322 36.50 -15.75 12.49
N ARG A 323 35.56 -14.79 12.64
CA ARG A 323 34.53 -14.50 11.63
C ARG A 323 35.15 -13.96 10.33
N LEU A 324 36.16 -13.09 10.43
CA LEU A 324 36.87 -12.53 9.27
C LEU A 324 37.75 -13.58 8.56
N MET A 325 38.36 -14.50 9.31
CA MET A 325 39.19 -15.59 8.77
C MET A 325 38.35 -16.60 7.97
N GLN A 326 37.06 -16.76 8.32
CA GLN A 326 36.13 -17.61 7.57
C GLN A 326 35.71 -17.00 6.22
N GLN A 327 35.92 -15.69 6.03
CA GLN A 327 35.66 -15.02 4.75
C GLN A 327 36.82 -15.27 3.78
N ARG A 328 36.49 -15.53 2.51
CA ARG A 328 37.51 -15.70 1.46
C ARG A 328 37.85 -14.34 0.82
N PRO A 329 39.08 -14.14 0.32
CA PRO A 329 39.37 -13.00 -0.56
C PRO A 329 38.43 -13.02 -1.77
N LEU A 330 37.87 -11.86 -2.13
CA LEU A 330 37.01 -11.68 -3.29
C LEU A 330 37.56 -10.57 -4.18
N PRO A 331 37.40 -10.66 -5.51
CA PRO A 331 37.64 -9.52 -6.40
C PRO A 331 36.57 -8.45 -6.19
N PHE A 332 36.86 -7.21 -6.58
CA PHE A 332 35.84 -6.18 -6.67
C PHE A 332 34.79 -6.55 -7.72
N PRO A 333 33.51 -6.23 -7.50
CA PRO A 333 32.49 -6.40 -8.51
C PRO A 333 32.74 -5.42 -9.66
N THR A 334 32.42 -5.87 -10.88
CA THR A 334 32.42 -4.99 -12.05
C THR A 334 31.27 -3.99 -11.95
N ASP A 335 31.42 -2.81 -12.56
CA ASP A 335 30.35 -1.82 -12.62
C ASP A 335 29.08 -2.40 -13.27
N TRP A 336 29.23 -3.31 -14.24
CA TRP A 336 28.13 -4.04 -14.87
C TRP A 336 27.32 -4.87 -13.88
N MET A 337 27.99 -5.62 -13.00
CA MET A 337 27.32 -6.38 -11.94
C MET A 337 26.58 -5.46 -10.98
N MET A 338 27.22 -4.36 -10.55
CA MET A 338 26.60 -3.40 -9.63
C MET A 338 25.41 -2.67 -10.27
N VAL A 339 25.44 -2.39 -11.58
CA VAL A 339 24.28 -1.87 -12.32
C VAL A 339 23.14 -2.87 -12.34
N LYS A 340 23.43 -4.16 -12.55
CA LYS A 340 22.41 -5.21 -12.50
C LYS A 340 21.77 -5.30 -11.11
N ASP A 341 22.57 -5.25 -10.05
CA ASP A 341 22.09 -5.26 -8.67
C ASP A 341 21.23 -4.02 -8.33
N ALA A 342 21.49 -2.90 -9.00
CA ALA A 342 20.71 -1.67 -8.85
C ALA A 342 19.33 -1.70 -9.53
N ALA A 343 19.06 -2.67 -10.41
CA ALA A 343 17.81 -2.72 -11.17
C ALA A 343 16.58 -2.86 -10.27
N GLN A 344 16.56 -3.85 -9.37
CA GLN A 344 15.43 -4.09 -8.47
C GLN A 344 15.07 -2.90 -7.56
N PRO A 345 16.01 -2.32 -6.78
CA PRO A 345 15.66 -1.19 -5.91
C PRO A 345 15.17 0.02 -6.71
N LEU A 346 15.68 0.20 -7.93
CA LEU A 346 15.23 1.26 -8.82
C LEU A 346 13.81 0.99 -9.35
N THR A 347 13.50 -0.25 -9.75
CA THR A 347 12.14 -0.70 -10.15
C THR A 347 11.13 -0.41 -9.04
N GLU A 348 11.44 -0.77 -7.79
CA GLU A 348 10.57 -0.53 -6.65
C GLU A 348 10.34 0.96 -6.39
N MET A 349 11.40 1.78 -6.49
CA MET A 349 11.31 3.23 -6.36
C MET A 349 10.41 3.84 -7.45
N ILE A 350 10.60 3.45 -8.70
CA ILE A 350 9.79 3.92 -9.84
C ILE A 350 8.33 3.55 -9.66
N ARG A 351 8.03 2.28 -9.34
CA ARG A 351 6.67 1.81 -9.07
C ARG A 351 6.00 2.65 -7.99
N ASN A 352 6.71 2.91 -6.89
CA ASN A 352 6.17 3.70 -5.77
C ASN A 352 5.91 5.15 -6.17
N ILE A 353 6.76 5.77 -6.98
CA ILE A 353 6.55 7.12 -7.52
C ILE A 353 5.30 7.14 -8.41
N ILE A 354 5.18 6.19 -9.34
CA ILE A 354 4.02 6.10 -10.23
C ILE A 354 2.73 5.89 -9.46
N TRP A 355 2.76 5.04 -8.44
CA TRP A 355 1.62 4.83 -7.56
C TRP A 355 1.22 6.09 -6.78
N LYS A 356 2.20 6.80 -6.21
CA LYS A 356 1.97 8.00 -5.40
C LYS A 356 1.42 9.15 -6.25
N GLU A 357 2.00 9.37 -7.43
CA GLU A 357 1.68 10.50 -8.30
C GLU A 357 0.60 10.17 -9.36
N LYS A 358 -0.12 9.06 -9.18
CA LYS A 358 -1.17 8.58 -10.07
C LYS A 358 -2.25 9.60 -10.44
N ALA A 359 -2.53 10.55 -9.55
CA ALA A 359 -3.54 11.57 -9.77
C ALA A 359 -3.20 12.46 -10.98
N ILE A 360 -1.92 12.60 -11.34
CA ILE A 360 -1.47 13.39 -12.48
C ILE A 360 -2.00 12.84 -13.79
N VAL A 361 -1.93 11.51 -13.96
CA VAL A 361 -2.37 10.83 -15.18
C VAL A 361 -3.83 10.42 -15.14
N ASN A 362 -4.54 10.67 -14.03
CA ASN A 362 -5.96 10.36 -13.87
C ASN A 362 -6.87 11.59 -13.93
N LYS A 363 -6.37 12.75 -14.37
CA LYS A 363 -7.20 13.94 -14.58
C LYS A 363 -8.10 13.76 -15.79
N THR A 364 -9.33 14.27 -15.69
CA THR A 364 -10.21 14.49 -16.84
C THR A 364 -10.16 15.97 -17.20
N GLU A 365 -9.98 16.27 -18.48
CA GLU A 365 -10.15 17.62 -19.04
C GLU A 365 -11.63 18.00 -19.16
#